data_AF-A0A9Q5G9Y0-F1
#
_entry.id   AF-A0A9Q5G9Y0-F1
#
_cell.length_a   1.000
_cell.length_b   1.000
_cell.length_c   1.000
_cell.angle_alpha   90.00
_cell.angle_beta   90.00
_cell.angle_gamma   90.00
#
_symmetry.space_group_name_H-M   'P 1'
#
loop_
_entity.id
_entity.type
_entity.pdbx_description
1 polymer ?
#
loop_
_entity_poly.entity_id
_entity_poly.type
_entity_poly.pdbx_seq_one_letter_code
_entity_poly.pdbx_strand_id
1 'polypeptide(L)'
;MLDLKEMVAFNKYYDEAPEDQIARIWKIKADFGTDLMLVAHHYQKDEIVQFADARGDSLKLAQIAANNHTAKKIVFCGVHFMAETADILTADNQDVILPDPMAGCSMADMANPFQLNKAWQSLTADYGESIIPVTYVNSSAAIKAFVGKHGGVGITSSNAKKIMTWALKQAKHLLFLPDQNLGRNVAMDLGITADQIGLWHAQQDFLEAAHPEKVRVILWNGYCSVHQQFNVDNVSNLRQKYPDIKIIVHPECAHEVTEAADFVGSTSALIKYVENAPENTRIAIGTDNNLVGRLKDTYPDKRVMFLNPFSCACILMNRIDLPHLAWTMDQLAAGRSGHVITVDSQTAFWAKKALSRMLELSV
;
A
#
# COMPACT_ATOMS: atom_id res chain seq x y z
N MET A 1 14.39 18.43 6.60
CA MET A 1 13.42 19.50 6.94
C MET A 1 13.85 20.69 6.12
N LEU A 2 12.97 21.20 5.24
CA LEU A 2 13.29 22.35 4.37
C LEU A 2 13.69 23.55 5.25
N ASP A 3 14.69 24.32 4.84
CA ASP A 3 14.95 25.58 5.54
C ASP A 3 13.82 26.59 5.28
N LEU A 4 13.73 27.64 6.09
CA LEU A 4 12.65 28.63 5.96
C LEU A 4 12.61 29.29 4.58
N LYS A 5 13.75 29.43 3.89
CA LYS A 5 13.81 30.00 2.53
C LYS A 5 13.26 29.04 1.50
N GLU A 6 13.54 27.74 1.63
CA GLU A 6 12.98 26.69 0.78
C GLU A 6 11.47 26.55 0.96
N MET A 7 10.97 26.66 2.20
CA MET A 7 9.52 26.68 2.46
C MET A 7 8.83 27.87 1.80
N VAL A 8 9.41 29.07 1.92
CA VAL A 8 8.87 30.26 1.24
C VAL A 8 8.93 30.10 -0.29
N ALA A 9 10.01 29.51 -0.81
CA ALA A 9 10.13 29.22 -2.24
C ALA A 9 9.16 28.15 -2.74
N PHE A 10 8.71 27.24 -1.87
CA PHE A 10 7.71 26.22 -2.19
C PHE A 10 6.27 26.79 -2.19
N ASN A 11 5.95 27.76 -1.33
CA ASN A 11 4.59 28.31 -1.26
C ASN A 11 4.13 28.94 -2.59
N LYS A 12 5.04 29.49 -3.40
CA LYS A 12 4.72 30.08 -4.70
C LYS A 12 4.04 29.09 -5.68
N TYR A 13 4.24 27.78 -5.50
CA TYR A 13 3.62 26.77 -6.37
C TYR A 13 2.13 26.59 -6.05
N TYR A 14 1.66 26.95 -4.86
CA TYR A 14 0.22 26.98 -4.56
C TYR A 14 -0.48 28.21 -5.15
N ASP A 15 0.27 29.27 -5.45
CA ASP A 15 -0.24 30.48 -6.11
C ASP A 15 -0.19 30.37 -7.65
N GLU A 16 0.47 29.34 -8.19
CA GLU A 16 0.61 29.11 -9.64
C GLU A 16 -0.60 28.37 -10.22
N ALA A 17 -1.06 28.79 -11.40
CA ALA A 17 -2.15 28.13 -12.10
C ALA A 17 -1.79 26.66 -12.40
N PRO A 18 -2.71 25.69 -12.18
CA PRO A 18 -2.44 24.27 -12.44
C PRO A 18 -1.95 24.00 -13.87
N GLU A 19 -2.42 24.74 -14.87
CA GLU A 19 -2.04 24.58 -16.27
C GLU A 19 -0.54 24.87 -16.50
N ASP A 20 0.00 25.88 -15.82
CA ASP A 20 1.41 26.25 -15.92
C ASP A 20 2.30 25.19 -15.26
N GLN A 21 1.86 24.65 -14.11
CA GLN A 21 2.53 23.54 -13.43
C GLN A 21 2.54 22.28 -14.31
N ILE A 22 1.41 21.97 -14.95
CA ILE A 22 1.28 20.82 -15.85
C ILE A 22 2.21 20.96 -17.06
N ALA A 23 2.20 22.13 -17.72
CA ALA A 23 3.08 22.41 -18.86
C ALA A 23 4.57 22.30 -18.47
N ARG A 24 4.92 22.78 -17.28
CA ARG A 24 6.27 22.70 -16.74
C ARG A 24 6.71 21.26 -16.49
N ILE A 25 5.89 20.45 -15.82
CA ILE A 25 6.20 19.04 -15.54
C ILE A 25 6.42 18.28 -16.84
N TRP A 26 5.55 18.47 -17.85
CA TRP A 26 5.71 17.83 -19.17
C TRP A 26 7.00 18.24 -19.87
N LYS A 27 7.33 19.54 -19.85
CA LYS A 27 8.57 20.05 -20.45
C LYS A 27 9.79 19.42 -19.79
N ILE A 28 9.88 19.45 -18.46
CA ILE A 28 11.04 18.90 -17.74
C ILE A 28 11.14 17.39 -17.96
N LYS A 29 10.02 16.67 -17.94
CA LYS A 29 10.00 15.24 -18.26
C LYS A 29 10.55 14.96 -19.66
N ALA A 30 10.17 15.76 -20.66
CA ALA A 30 10.70 15.65 -22.02
C ALA A 30 12.19 15.94 -22.10
N ASP A 31 12.67 16.97 -21.39
CA ASP A 31 14.09 17.36 -21.35
C ASP A 31 14.98 16.27 -20.73
N PHE A 32 14.48 15.55 -19.71
CA PHE A 32 15.17 14.40 -19.12
C PHE A 32 15.15 13.15 -20.02
N GLY A 33 14.15 13.02 -20.89
CA GLY A 33 13.98 11.83 -21.74
C GLY A 33 13.98 10.53 -20.91
N THR A 34 14.82 9.58 -21.30
CA THR A 34 14.91 8.25 -20.64
C THR A 34 15.67 8.23 -19.32
N ASP A 35 16.32 9.33 -18.93
CA ASP A 35 17.06 9.43 -17.66
C ASP A 35 16.12 9.61 -16.45
N LEU A 36 14.85 9.97 -16.68
CA LEU A 36 13.82 10.12 -15.66
C LEU A 36 12.64 9.18 -15.91
N MET A 37 12.17 8.54 -14.85
CA MET A 37 10.94 7.75 -14.84
C MET A 37 10.02 8.26 -13.73
N LEU A 38 8.75 8.46 -14.04
CA LEU A 38 7.71 8.78 -13.07
C LEU A 38 6.77 7.58 -12.93
N VAL A 39 6.64 7.06 -11.71
CA VAL A 39 5.72 5.96 -11.40
C VAL A 39 4.63 6.45 -10.46
N ALA A 40 3.39 6.05 -10.68
CA ALA A 40 2.26 6.48 -9.85
C ALA A 40 1.43 5.30 -9.34
N HIS A 41 1.14 5.30 -8.04
CA HIS A 41 0.21 4.35 -7.45
C HIS A 41 -1.21 4.58 -7.97
N HIS A 42 -2.03 3.52 -8.04
CA HIS A 42 -3.43 3.60 -8.48
C HIS A 42 -4.30 4.56 -7.66
N TYR A 43 -3.91 4.89 -6.43
CA TYR A 43 -4.64 5.82 -5.56
C TYR A 43 -4.21 7.29 -5.73
N GLN A 44 -3.23 7.57 -6.60
CA GLN A 44 -2.89 8.95 -6.94
C GLN A 44 -4.04 9.65 -7.65
N LYS A 45 -4.11 10.97 -7.54
CA LYS A 45 -5.07 11.80 -8.29
C LYS A 45 -4.77 11.79 -9.78
N ASP A 46 -5.78 12.01 -10.60
CA ASP A 46 -5.62 12.05 -12.06
C ASP A 46 -4.68 13.15 -12.55
N GLU A 47 -4.65 14.27 -11.83
CA GLU A 47 -3.69 15.37 -12.08
C GLU A 47 -2.23 14.92 -11.98
N ILE A 48 -1.92 13.86 -11.22
CA ILE A 48 -0.58 13.27 -11.10
C ILE A 48 -0.41 12.09 -12.04
N VAL A 49 -1.43 11.24 -12.13
CA VAL A 49 -1.39 10.01 -12.92
C VAL A 49 -1.12 10.26 -14.41
N GLN A 50 -1.53 11.41 -14.95
CA GLN A 50 -1.24 11.79 -16.34
C GLN A 50 0.26 11.80 -16.68
N PHE A 51 1.14 12.05 -15.70
CA PHE A 51 2.58 12.10 -15.91
C PHE A 51 3.26 10.74 -15.75
N ALA A 52 2.54 9.70 -15.34
CA ALA A 52 3.14 8.41 -14.99
C ALA A 52 3.56 7.60 -16.23
N ASP A 53 4.82 7.17 -16.28
CA ASP A 53 5.31 6.19 -17.24
C ASP A 53 4.79 4.78 -16.92
N ALA A 54 4.52 4.51 -15.65
CA ALA A 54 3.88 3.28 -15.20
C ALA A 54 2.93 3.51 -14.03
N ARG A 55 1.86 2.71 -14.01
CA ARG A 55 0.84 2.69 -12.95
C ARG A 55 0.72 1.28 -12.38
N GLY A 56 0.58 1.17 -11.08
CA GLY A 56 0.55 -0.15 -10.44
C GLY A 56 0.35 -0.12 -8.94
N ASP A 57 0.24 -1.33 -8.38
CA ASP A 57 0.38 -1.58 -6.94
C ASP A 57 1.83 -1.39 -6.47
N SER A 58 2.02 -1.16 -5.18
CA SER A 58 3.30 -0.82 -4.53
C SER A 58 4.49 -1.67 -5.00
N LEU A 59 4.35 -3.01 -4.93
CA LEU A 59 5.42 -3.93 -5.29
C LEU A 59 5.69 -3.95 -6.80
N LYS A 60 4.63 -3.86 -7.61
CA LYS A 60 4.74 -3.86 -9.07
C LYS A 60 5.50 -2.62 -9.53
N LEU A 61 5.24 -1.46 -8.94
CA LEU A 61 5.98 -0.23 -9.24
C LEU A 61 7.46 -0.34 -8.85
N ALA A 62 7.76 -0.90 -7.67
CA ALA A 62 9.15 -1.13 -7.26
C ALA A 62 9.90 -2.08 -8.22
N GLN A 63 9.24 -3.14 -8.72
CA GLN A 63 9.81 -4.02 -9.73
C GLN A 63 10.00 -3.33 -11.09
N ILE A 64 9.04 -2.51 -11.52
CA ILE A 64 9.13 -1.74 -12.75
C ILE A 64 10.33 -0.77 -12.69
N ALA A 65 10.48 -0.07 -11.56
CA ALA A 65 11.60 0.82 -11.30
C ALA A 65 12.94 0.08 -11.36
N ALA A 66 13.06 -1.05 -10.65
CA ALA A 66 14.29 -1.86 -10.63
C ALA A 66 14.65 -2.48 -12.00
N ASN A 67 13.65 -2.80 -12.82
CA ASN A 67 13.86 -3.34 -14.17
C ASN A 67 14.11 -2.25 -15.23
N ASN A 68 13.96 -0.97 -14.88
CA ASN A 68 14.32 0.12 -15.77
C ASN A 68 15.82 0.40 -15.63
N HIS A 69 16.60 -0.01 -16.63
CA HIS A 69 18.07 0.14 -16.60
C HIS A 69 18.56 1.46 -17.22
N THR A 70 17.66 2.34 -17.66
CA THR A 70 18.03 3.64 -18.27
C THR A 70 17.81 4.81 -17.31
N ALA A 71 16.70 4.79 -16.57
CA ALA A 71 16.33 5.88 -15.68
C ALA A 71 17.25 5.93 -14.46
N LYS A 72 17.92 7.07 -14.31
CA LYS A 72 18.76 7.39 -13.14
C LYS A 72 17.95 8.07 -12.04
N LYS A 73 16.81 8.68 -12.39
CA LYS A 73 15.90 9.39 -11.49
C LYS A 73 14.52 8.73 -11.55
N ILE A 74 14.04 8.22 -10.42
CA ILE A 74 12.73 7.58 -10.30
C ILE A 74 11.86 8.45 -9.40
N VAL A 75 10.99 9.27 -9.98
CA VAL A 75 10.01 10.04 -9.22
C VAL A 75 8.85 9.11 -8.83
N PHE A 76 8.78 8.75 -7.55
CA PHE A 76 7.82 7.79 -7.02
C PHE A 76 6.60 8.52 -6.44
N CYS A 77 5.54 8.64 -7.25
CA CYS A 77 4.27 9.23 -6.83
C CYS A 77 3.44 8.19 -6.05
N GLY A 78 3.76 8.07 -4.77
CA GLY A 78 3.16 7.14 -3.81
C GLY A 78 3.41 7.63 -2.39
N VAL A 79 3.64 6.69 -1.47
CA VAL A 79 3.94 7.00 -0.07
C VAL A 79 5.31 6.43 0.33
N HIS A 80 5.84 6.89 1.46
CA HIS A 80 7.22 6.68 1.91
C HIS A 80 7.68 5.22 1.86
N PHE A 81 6.92 4.29 2.45
CA PHE A 81 7.32 2.88 2.45
C PHE A 81 7.38 2.25 1.04
N MET A 82 6.61 2.79 0.08
CA MET A 82 6.64 2.32 -1.30
C MET A 82 7.93 2.77 -1.97
N ALA A 83 8.33 4.03 -1.75
CA ALA A 83 9.60 4.56 -2.22
C ALA A 83 10.80 3.84 -1.55
N GLU A 84 10.73 3.53 -0.25
CA GLU A 84 11.73 2.67 0.41
C GLU A 84 11.82 1.29 -0.25
N THR A 85 10.67 0.70 -0.61
CA THR A 85 10.65 -0.61 -1.27
C THR A 85 11.26 -0.54 -2.68
N ALA A 86 11.08 0.58 -3.39
CA ALA A 86 11.75 0.81 -4.66
C ALA A 86 13.27 0.94 -4.46
N ASP A 87 13.72 1.75 -3.52
CA ASP A 87 15.15 1.96 -3.20
C ASP A 87 15.86 0.64 -2.84
N ILE A 88 15.21 -0.22 -2.05
CA ILE A 88 15.73 -1.56 -1.69
C ILE A 88 15.94 -2.46 -2.94
N LEU A 89 15.14 -2.29 -3.99
CA LEU A 89 15.14 -3.16 -5.17
C LEU A 89 15.93 -2.59 -6.34
N THR A 90 16.02 -1.27 -6.47
CA THR A 90 16.75 -0.57 -7.53
C THR A 90 18.25 -0.68 -7.36
N ALA A 91 19.00 -0.31 -8.41
CA ALA A 91 20.45 -0.28 -8.37
C ALA A 91 20.96 1.04 -7.73
N ASP A 92 22.18 1.02 -7.18
CA ASP A 92 22.82 2.16 -6.51
C ASP A 92 22.95 3.44 -7.37
N ASN A 93 22.83 3.31 -8.70
CA ASN A 93 22.87 4.42 -9.65
C ASN A 93 21.49 5.01 -9.97
N GLN A 94 20.44 4.56 -9.29
CA GLN A 94 19.07 5.03 -9.46
C GLN A 94 18.59 5.72 -8.18
N ASP A 95 18.33 7.02 -8.25
CA ASP A 95 17.78 7.77 -7.13
C ASP A 95 16.25 7.63 -7.13
N VAL A 96 15.69 7.05 -6.06
CA VAL A 96 14.25 7.05 -5.81
C VAL A 96 13.86 8.34 -5.08
N ILE A 97 13.01 9.14 -5.71
CA ILE A 97 12.65 10.49 -5.26
C ILE A 97 11.18 10.53 -4.90
N LEU A 98 10.86 10.96 -3.68
CA LEU A 98 9.49 11.12 -3.20
C LEU A 98 9.10 12.61 -3.20
N PRO A 99 8.10 13.04 -3.99
CA PRO A 99 7.79 14.48 -4.11
C PRO A 99 7.46 15.19 -2.80
N ASP A 100 6.79 14.49 -1.86
CA ASP A 100 6.56 14.98 -0.51
C ASP A 100 7.04 13.93 0.53
N PRO A 101 8.08 14.22 1.33
CA PRO A 101 8.57 13.30 2.35
C PRO A 101 7.54 13.00 3.45
N MET A 102 6.49 13.82 3.60
CA MET A 102 5.41 13.60 4.55
C MET A 102 4.27 12.73 3.98
N ALA A 103 4.35 12.29 2.72
CA ALA A 103 3.45 11.29 2.15
C ALA A 103 3.67 9.91 2.81
N GLY A 104 3.13 9.72 4.02
CA GLY A 104 3.27 8.51 4.83
C GLY A 104 2.14 7.50 4.65
N CYS A 105 1.99 6.58 5.60
CA CYS A 105 0.83 5.69 5.68
C CYS A 105 0.51 5.42 7.14
N SER A 106 -0.64 5.92 7.60
CA SER A 106 -1.05 5.79 9.00
C SER A 106 -1.03 4.34 9.49
N MET A 107 -1.40 3.40 8.61
CA MET A 107 -1.38 1.97 8.93
C MET A 107 0.04 1.40 9.04
N ALA A 108 0.96 1.81 8.16
CA ALA A 108 2.36 1.39 8.25
C ALA A 108 3.00 1.90 9.55
N ASP A 109 2.60 3.11 9.98
CA ASP A 109 3.09 3.75 11.20
C ASP A 109 2.48 3.15 12.50
N MET A 110 1.40 2.36 12.40
CA MET A 110 0.84 1.62 13.54
C MET A 110 1.76 0.48 14.03
N ALA A 111 2.77 0.09 13.24
CA ALA A 111 3.79 -0.86 13.65
C ALA A 111 5.19 -0.24 13.49
N ASN A 112 5.91 -0.06 14.59
CA ASN A 112 7.29 0.41 14.55
C ASN A 112 8.28 -0.64 15.07
N PRO A 113 9.58 -0.53 14.72
CA PRO A 113 10.58 -1.52 15.10
C PRO A 113 10.71 -1.73 16.61
N PHE A 114 10.55 -0.69 17.42
CA PHE A 114 10.63 -0.81 18.88
C PHE A 114 9.50 -1.68 19.43
N GLN A 115 8.26 -1.40 19.03
CA GLN A 115 7.10 -2.21 19.42
C GLN A 115 7.18 -3.63 18.88
N LEU A 116 7.64 -3.83 17.64
CA LEU A 116 7.77 -5.17 17.07
C LEU A 116 8.81 -6.00 17.82
N ASN A 117 9.94 -5.42 18.23
CA ASN A 117 10.94 -6.14 19.03
C ASN A 117 10.37 -6.56 20.40
N LYS A 118 9.63 -5.68 21.08
CA LYS A 118 8.95 -6.00 22.34
C LYS A 118 7.91 -7.11 22.16
N ALA A 119 7.05 -6.97 21.16
CA ALA A 119 6.05 -7.98 20.83
C ALA A 119 6.69 -9.33 20.54
N TRP A 120 7.77 -9.35 19.76
CA TRP A 120 8.50 -10.57 19.46
C TRP A 120 9.06 -11.24 20.72
N GLN A 121 9.68 -10.48 21.63
CA GLN A 121 10.17 -11.02 22.90
C GLN A 121 9.04 -11.61 23.75
N SER A 122 7.91 -10.91 23.88
CA SER A 122 6.75 -11.41 24.63
C SER A 122 6.17 -12.67 24.00
N LEU A 123 5.89 -12.62 22.70
CA LEU A 123 5.24 -13.72 21.98
C LEU A 123 6.12 -14.96 21.94
N THR A 124 7.44 -14.81 21.75
CA THR A 124 8.36 -15.95 21.78
C THR A 124 8.56 -16.52 23.18
N ALA A 125 8.37 -15.73 24.24
CA ALA A 125 8.32 -16.26 25.61
C ALA A 125 7.08 -17.13 25.84
N ASP A 126 5.93 -16.72 25.32
CA ASP A 126 4.64 -17.41 25.51
C ASP A 126 4.46 -18.63 24.58
N TYR A 127 4.90 -18.51 23.32
CA TYR A 127 4.66 -19.50 22.26
C TYR A 127 5.93 -20.19 21.75
N GLY A 128 7.10 -19.86 22.32
CA GLY A 128 8.39 -20.39 21.90
C GLY A 128 8.87 -19.85 20.55
N GLU A 129 9.89 -20.50 19.97
CA GLU A 129 10.48 -20.11 18.68
C GLU A 129 9.64 -20.54 17.47
N SER A 130 8.49 -21.19 17.66
CA SER A 130 7.60 -21.64 16.57
C SER A 130 6.67 -20.52 16.09
N ILE A 131 7.23 -19.35 15.80
CA ILE A 131 6.53 -18.18 15.25
C ILE A 131 7.20 -17.77 13.95
N ILE A 132 6.41 -17.53 12.90
CA ILE A 132 6.91 -16.90 11.67
C ILE A 132 6.29 -15.51 11.49
N PRO A 133 7.11 -14.45 11.35
CA PRO A 133 6.59 -13.12 11.08
C PRO A 133 6.29 -12.96 9.58
N VAL A 134 5.15 -12.34 9.29
CA VAL A 134 4.70 -12.00 7.94
C VAL A 134 4.30 -10.54 7.93
N THR A 135 4.94 -9.73 7.09
CA THR A 135 4.62 -8.30 7.00
C THR A 135 4.06 -7.92 5.65
N TYR A 136 2.95 -7.21 5.67
CA TYR A 136 2.40 -6.56 4.49
C TYR A 136 3.41 -5.53 3.96
N VAL A 137 3.52 -5.41 2.63
CA VAL A 137 4.40 -4.41 2.00
C VAL A 137 4.15 -2.98 2.50
N ASN A 138 2.94 -2.71 3.01
CA ASN A 138 2.54 -1.49 3.70
C ASN A 138 3.13 -1.41 5.13
N SER A 139 4.46 -1.45 5.22
CA SER A 139 5.26 -1.41 6.44
C SER A 139 6.60 -0.73 6.15
N SER A 140 7.27 -0.16 7.15
CA SER A 140 8.58 0.48 6.92
C SER A 140 9.67 -0.53 6.51
N ALA A 141 10.74 -0.04 5.88
CA ALA A 141 11.92 -0.84 5.57
C ALA A 141 12.48 -1.58 6.80
N ALA A 142 12.46 -0.94 7.97
CA ALA A 142 12.93 -1.53 9.23
C ALA A 142 12.06 -2.72 9.69
N ILE A 143 10.75 -2.66 9.49
CA ILE A 143 9.85 -3.80 9.76
C ILE A 143 10.12 -4.94 8.78
N LYS A 144 10.29 -4.65 7.48
CA LYS A 144 10.68 -5.64 6.48
C LYS A 144 12.02 -6.31 6.81
N ALA A 145 12.99 -5.53 7.28
CA ALA A 145 14.29 -6.03 7.72
C ALA A 145 14.17 -6.94 8.95
N PHE A 146 13.37 -6.54 9.94
CA PHE A 146 13.07 -7.39 11.10
C PHE A 146 12.50 -8.74 10.65
N VAL A 147 11.50 -8.72 9.77
CA VAL A 147 10.84 -9.93 9.24
C VAL A 147 11.84 -10.81 8.50
N GLY A 148 12.68 -10.22 7.63
CA GLY A 148 13.71 -10.95 6.89
C GLY A 148 14.77 -11.58 7.79
N LYS A 149 15.17 -10.89 8.86
CA LYS A 149 16.12 -11.39 9.87
C LYS A 149 15.58 -12.61 10.64
N HIS A 150 14.27 -12.67 10.88
CA HIS A 150 13.61 -13.75 11.61
C HIS A 150 13.01 -14.83 10.69
N GLY A 151 13.54 -14.98 9.47
CA GLY A 151 13.11 -16.02 8.53
C GLY A 151 11.70 -15.83 7.94
N GLY A 152 11.06 -14.71 8.25
CA GLY A 152 9.72 -14.34 7.81
C GLY A 152 9.65 -13.87 6.36
N VAL A 153 8.47 -13.42 5.92
CA VAL A 153 8.19 -13.12 4.51
C VAL A 153 7.35 -11.86 4.33
N GLY A 154 7.58 -11.14 3.23
CA GLY A 154 6.68 -10.07 2.80
C GLY A 154 5.35 -10.62 2.26
N ILE A 155 4.31 -9.81 2.23
CA ILE A 155 3.03 -10.17 1.60
C ILE A 155 2.41 -8.96 0.91
N THR A 156 1.55 -9.19 -0.08
CA THR A 156 0.66 -8.18 -0.70
C THR A 156 -0.77 -8.69 -0.69
N SER A 157 -1.76 -7.82 -0.86
CA SER A 157 -3.16 -8.24 -1.03
C SER A 157 -3.37 -9.19 -2.23
N SER A 158 -2.50 -9.14 -3.25
CA SER A 158 -2.60 -9.98 -4.45
C SER A 158 -2.09 -11.43 -4.28
N ASN A 159 -1.17 -11.67 -3.35
CA ASN A 159 -0.57 -13.00 -3.12
C ASN A 159 -0.87 -13.54 -1.70
N ALA A 160 -1.77 -12.89 -0.97
CA ALA A 160 -1.91 -13.10 0.46
C ALA A 160 -2.24 -14.54 0.83
N LYS A 161 -3.19 -15.16 0.12
CA LYS A 161 -3.59 -16.55 0.33
C LYS A 161 -2.43 -17.53 0.17
N LYS A 162 -1.59 -17.33 -0.85
CA LYS A 162 -0.43 -18.19 -1.14
C LYS A 162 0.64 -18.08 -0.06
N ILE A 163 0.98 -16.84 0.34
CA ILE A 163 2.00 -16.57 1.36
C ILE A 163 1.54 -17.04 2.75
N MET A 164 0.30 -16.77 3.15
CA MET A 164 -0.20 -17.23 4.46
C MET A 164 -0.32 -18.75 4.51
N THR A 165 -0.70 -19.42 3.42
CA THR A 165 -0.68 -20.89 3.34
C THR A 165 0.72 -21.44 3.55
N TRP A 166 1.73 -20.82 2.94
CA TRP A 166 3.13 -21.22 3.14
C TRP A 166 3.57 -21.00 4.59
N ALA A 167 3.29 -19.81 5.15
CA ALA A 167 3.72 -19.43 6.48
C ALA A 167 3.10 -20.32 7.57
N LEU A 168 1.80 -20.66 7.45
CA LEU A 168 1.10 -21.58 8.36
C LEU A 168 1.64 -23.02 8.33
N LYS A 169 2.44 -23.38 7.32
CA LYS A 169 3.17 -24.67 7.25
C LYS A 169 4.57 -24.60 7.85
N GLN A 170 5.17 -23.40 7.96
CA GLN A 170 6.52 -23.24 8.49
C GLN A 170 6.56 -23.25 10.02
N ALA A 171 5.51 -22.75 10.66
CA ALA A 171 5.47 -22.57 12.10
C ALA A 171 4.06 -22.84 12.65
N LYS A 172 3.98 -23.15 13.94
CA LYS A 172 2.70 -23.33 14.63
C LYS A 172 1.91 -22.02 14.69
N HIS A 173 2.62 -20.91 14.89
CA HIS A 173 2.06 -19.57 15.02
C HIS A 173 2.58 -18.65 13.91
N LEU A 174 1.70 -17.77 13.43
CA LEU A 174 2.01 -16.75 12.45
C LEU A 174 1.79 -15.38 13.09
N LEU A 175 2.77 -14.46 12.99
CA LEU A 175 2.60 -13.06 13.38
C LEU A 175 2.39 -12.22 12.11
N PHE A 176 1.20 -11.67 11.91
CA PHE A 176 0.84 -10.85 10.75
C PHE A 176 0.78 -9.37 11.12
N LEU A 177 1.42 -8.50 10.34
CA LEU A 177 1.41 -7.06 10.59
C LEU A 177 1.47 -6.22 9.30
N PRO A 178 1.02 -4.95 9.32
CA PRO A 178 0.28 -4.30 10.41
C PRO A 178 -1.24 -4.45 10.30
N ASP A 179 -1.77 -4.87 9.15
CA ASP A 179 -3.22 -4.84 8.88
C ASP A 179 -3.95 -6.08 9.44
N GLN A 180 -4.78 -5.88 10.47
CA GLN A 180 -5.56 -6.96 11.04
C GLN A 180 -6.62 -7.51 10.08
N ASN A 181 -7.23 -6.68 9.24
CA ASN A 181 -8.33 -7.10 8.38
C ASN A 181 -7.81 -7.96 7.24
N LEU A 182 -6.74 -7.55 6.57
CA LEU A 182 -6.11 -8.37 5.55
C LEU A 182 -5.70 -9.74 6.12
N GLY A 183 -5.04 -9.74 7.28
CA GLY A 183 -4.63 -10.98 7.94
C GLY A 183 -5.83 -11.84 8.37
N ARG A 184 -6.88 -11.23 8.94
CA ARG A 184 -8.10 -11.91 9.39
C ARG A 184 -8.88 -12.53 8.25
N ASN A 185 -9.15 -11.74 7.21
CA ASN A 185 -9.88 -12.16 6.02
C ASN A 185 -9.22 -13.37 5.36
N VAL A 186 -7.89 -13.28 5.15
CA VAL A 186 -7.14 -14.37 4.52
C VAL A 186 -7.00 -15.59 5.44
N ALA A 187 -6.86 -15.39 6.75
CA ALA A 187 -6.84 -16.50 7.71
C ALA A 187 -8.17 -17.27 7.70
N MET A 188 -9.30 -16.56 7.72
CA MET A 188 -10.63 -17.16 7.70
C MET A 188 -10.93 -17.87 6.36
N ASP A 189 -10.50 -17.30 5.24
CA ASP A 189 -10.54 -17.95 3.92
C ASP A 189 -9.71 -19.25 3.83
N LEU A 190 -8.74 -19.43 4.74
CA LEU A 190 -7.91 -20.62 4.86
C LEU A 190 -8.45 -21.59 5.93
N GLY A 191 -9.63 -21.33 6.49
CA GLY A 191 -10.28 -22.17 7.49
C GLY A 191 -9.79 -21.96 8.92
N ILE A 192 -9.04 -20.89 9.20
CA ILE A 192 -8.68 -20.50 10.56
C ILE A 192 -9.90 -19.85 11.21
N THR A 193 -10.39 -20.44 12.29
CA THR A 193 -11.56 -19.93 13.02
C THR A 193 -11.21 -18.71 13.87
N ALA A 194 -12.22 -17.92 14.26
CA ALA A 194 -12.04 -16.75 15.13
C ALA A 194 -11.30 -17.09 16.45
N ASP A 195 -11.58 -18.26 17.06
CA ASP A 195 -10.92 -18.73 18.29
C ASP A 195 -9.42 -19.02 18.13
N GLN A 196 -8.95 -19.15 16.89
CA GLN A 196 -7.54 -19.39 16.57
C GLN A 196 -6.82 -18.09 16.16
N ILE A 197 -7.50 -16.94 16.22
CA ILE A 197 -6.96 -15.64 15.88
C ILE A 197 -6.81 -14.81 17.16
N GLY A 198 -5.57 -14.40 17.45
CA GLY A 198 -5.27 -13.43 18.50
C GLY A 198 -4.99 -12.05 17.91
N LEU A 199 -5.27 -10.99 18.67
CA LEU A 199 -5.02 -9.60 18.29
C LEU A 199 -3.99 -8.98 19.23
N TRP A 200 -2.84 -8.57 18.68
CA TRP A 200 -1.76 -7.94 19.43
C TRP A 200 -1.97 -6.43 19.52
N HIS A 201 -2.09 -5.92 20.75
CA HIS A 201 -2.26 -4.53 21.10
C HIS A 201 -0.92 -3.90 21.47
N ALA A 202 -0.28 -3.27 20.49
CA ALA A 202 1.11 -2.81 20.59
C ALA A 202 1.35 -1.63 21.55
N GLN A 203 0.31 -0.87 21.91
CA GLN A 203 0.42 0.20 22.90
C GLN A 203 0.36 -0.35 24.33
N GLN A 204 -0.34 -1.47 24.53
CA GLN A 204 -0.55 -2.12 25.82
C GLN A 204 0.38 -3.31 26.05
N ASP A 205 1.17 -3.70 25.05
CA ASP A 205 2.03 -4.89 25.07
C ASP A 205 1.24 -6.17 25.47
N PHE A 206 0.05 -6.35 24.90
CA PHE A 206 -0.89 -7.43 25.27
C PHE A 206 -1.48 -8.18 24.05
N LEU A 207 -1.65 -9.49 24.19
CA LEU A 207 -2.35 -10.34 23.23
C LEU A 207 -3.79 -10.61 23.68
N GLU A 208 -4.76 -10.05 22.94
CA GLU A 208 -6.17 -10.40 23.08
C GLU A 208 -6.48 -11.69 22.33
N ALA A 209 -6.79 -12.76 23.06
CA ALA A 209 -7.24 -14.03 22.49
C ALA A 209 -8.18 -14.73 23.47
N ALA A 210 -9.33 -15.21 22.99
CA ALA A 210 -10.28 -15.96 23.82
C ALA A 210 -9.70 -17.30 24.29
N HIS A 211 -8.89 -17.94 23.43
CA HIS A 211 -8.23 -19.22 23.66
C HIS A 211 -6.74 -19.15 23.27
N PRO A 212 -5.88 -18.53 24.10
CA PRO A 212 -4.45 -18.37 23.80
C PRO A 212 -3.76 -19.67 23.35
N GLU A 213 -4.13 -20.81 23.94
CA GLU A 213 -3.58 -22.13 23.62
C GLU A 213 -3.90 -22.63 22.20
N LYS A 214 -4.95 -22.10 21.57
CA LYS A 214 -5.41 -22.46 20.22
C LYS A 214 -4.92 -21.50 19.15
N VAL A 215 -4.31 -20.37 19.51
CA VAL A 215 -3.89 -19.33 18.58
C VAL A 215 -2.98 -19.89 17.50
N ARG A 216 -3.36 -19.69 16.24
CA ARG A 216 -2.58 -20.02 15.04
C ARG A 216 -2.09 -18.77 14.34
N VAL A 217 -2.88 -17.70 14.37
CA VAL A 217 -2.59 -16.43 13.72
C VAL A 217 -2.70 -15.31 14.75
N ILE A 218 -1.62 -14.56 14.93
CA ILE A 218 -1.54 -13.36 15.75
C ILE A 218 -1.54 -12.19 14.78
N LEU A 219 -2.56 -11.33 14.86
CA LEU A 219 -2.71 -10.16 14.03
C LEU A 219 -2.24 -8.93 14.81
N TRP A 220 -1.49 -8.05 14.17
CA TRP A 220 -1.23 -6.72 14.71
C TRP A 220 -2.52 -5.90 14.67
N ASN A 221 -2.84 -5.17 15.74
CA ASN A 221 -4.02 -4.30 15.79
C ASN A 221 -3.82 -2.99 15.00
N GLY A 222 -3.45 -3.10 13.73
CA GLY A 222 -3.44 -1.99 12.77
C GLY A 222 -4.51 -2.15 11.71
N TYR A 223 -4.86 -1.06 11.04
CA TYR A 223 -5.89 -1.04 10.01
C TYR A 223 -5.71 0.18 9.09
N CYS A 224 -6.26 0.09 7.88
CA CYS A 224 -6.33 1.21 6.97
C CYS A 224 -7.56 2.09 7.24
N SER A 225 -7.36 3.37 7.57
CA SER A 225 -8.44 4.32 7.82
C SER A 225 -9.34 4.59 6.61
N VAL A 226 -8.85 4.33 5.39
CA VAL A 226 -9.66 4.42 4.17
C VAL A 226 -10.67 3.27 4.13
N HIS A 227 -10.22 2.04 4.35
CA HIS A 227 -11.08 0.85 4.24
C HIS A 227 -11.98 0.60 5.44
N GLN A 228 -11.71 1.25 6.59
CA GLN A 228 -12.62 1.27 7.75
C GLN A 228 -13.85 2.17 7.56
N GLN A 229 -13.92 2.94 6.46
CA GLN A 229 -15.09 3.79 6.15
C GLN A 229 -16.24 3.01 5.50
N PHE A 230 -16.07 1.71 5.24
CA PHE A 230 -17.09 0.85 4.65
C PHE A 230 -17.70 -0.04 5.74
N ASN A 231 -19.01 -0.18 5.72
CA ASN A 231 -19.76 -1.04 6.65
C ASN A 231 -20.86 -1.83 5.92
N VAL A 232 -21.46 -2.79 6.63
CA VAL A 232 -22.51 -3.67 6.09
C VAL A 232 -23.76 -2.86 5.69
N ASP A 233 -24.03 -1.74 6.35
CA ASP A 233 -25.15 -0.86 5.97
C ASP A 233 -24.95 -0.22 4.61
N ASN A 234 -23.72 0.12 4.22
CA ASN A 234 -23.43 0.59 2.86
C ASN A 234 -23.80 -0.48 1.83
N VAL A 235 -23.44 -1.73 2.10
CA VAL A 235 -23.75 -2.88 1.23
C VAL A 235 -25.25 -3.13 1.15
N SER A 236 -25.93 -3.21 2.31
CA SER A 236 -27.35 -3.54 2.38
C SER A 236 -28.23 -2.46 1.74
N ASN A 237 -27.94 -1.17 1.99
CA ASN A 237 -28.68 -0.06 1.42
C ASN A 237 -28.58 -0.02 -0.12
N LEU A 238 -27.38 -0.28 -0.68
CA LEU A 238 -27.21 -0.32 -2.13
C LEU A 238 -27.92 -1.52 -2.76
N ARG A 239 -27.89 -2.69 -2.12
CA ARG A 239 -28.63 -3.87 -2.60
C ARG A 239 -30.15 -3.70 -2.53
N GLN A 240 -30.67 -3.02 -1.51
CA GLN A 240 -32.09 -2.66 -1.44
C GLN A 240 -32.51 -1.76 -2.60
N LYS A 241 -31.65 -0.79 -2.96
CA LYS A 241 -31.93 0.14 -4.06
C LYS A 241 -31.71 -0.49 -5.44
N TYR A 242 -30.73 -1.37 -5.57
CA TYR A 242 -30.32 -2.00 -6.83
C TYR A 242 -30.05 -3.50 -6.60
N PRO A 243 -31.06 -4.37 -6.75
CA PRO A 243 -30.92 -5.80 -6.45
C PRO A 243 -29.88 -6.54 -7.30
N ASP A 244 -29.53 -6.00 -8.48
CA ASP A 244 -28.57 -6.56 -9.43
C ASP A 244 -27.12 -6.07 -9.21
N ILE A 245 -26.89 -5.19 -8.24
CA ILE A 245 -25.58 -4.57 -8.03
C ILE A 245 -24.51 -5.58 -7.61
N LYS A 246 -23.32 -5.45 -8.18
CA LYS A 246 -22.12 -6.15 -7.74
C LYS A 246 -21.33 -5.28 -6.77
N ILE A 247 -21.07 -5.82 -5.59
CA ILE A 247 -20.31 -5.15 -4.54
C ILE A 247 -18.90 -5.74 -4.54
N ILE A 248 -17.89 -4.93 -4.84
CA ILE A 248 -16.50 -5.38 -4.87
C ILE A 248 -15.66 -4.54 -3.89
N VAL A 249 -14.83 -5.18 -3.06
CA VAL A 249 -14.11 -4.48 -1.99
C VAL A 249 -12.65 -4.91 -1.88
N HIS A 250 -11.83 -4.05 -1.28
CA HIS A 250 -10.45 -4.40 -0.97
C HIS A 250 -10.38 -5.27 0.30
N PRO A 251 -9.45 -6.24 0.41
CA PRO A 251 -9.33 -7.11 1.60
C PRO A 251 -8.87 -6.41 2.88
N GLU A 252 -8.58 -5.10 2.84
CA GLU A 252 -8.33 -4.28 4.04
C GLU A 252 -9.63 -3.83 4.72
N CYS A 253 -10.80 -4.05 4.09
CA CYS A 253 -12.11 -3.84 4.70
C CYS A 253 -12.35 -4.85 5.83
N ALA A 254 -13.17 -4.44 6.81
CA ALA A 254 -13.60 -5.30 7.92
C ALA A 254 -14.23 -6.60 7.42
N HIS A 255 -14.14 -7.67 8.20
CA HIS A 255 -14.51 -9.02 7.76
C HIS A 255 -15.98 -9.13 7.35
N GLU A 256 -16.87 -8.52 8.12
CA GLU A 256 -18.29 -8.46 7.83
C GLU A 256 -18.61 -7.78 6.49
N VAL A 257 -17.76 -6.85 6.04
CA VAL A 257 -17.90 -6.19 4.74
C VAL A 257 -17.39 -7.09 3.61
N THR A 258 -16.28 -7.81 3.82
CA THR A 258 -15.74 -8.73 2.82
C THR A 258 -16.63 -9.94 2.63
N GLU A 259 -17.24 -10.47 3.71
CA GLU A 259 -18.27 -11.52 3.64
C GLU A 259 -19.53 -11.07 2.90
N ALA A 260 -19.92 -9.80 3.06
CA ALA A 260 -21.09 -9.26 2.39
C ALA A 260 -20.83 -8.94 0.91
N ALA A 261 -19.59 -8.85 0.46
CA ALA A 261 -19.21 -8.49 -0.91
C ALA A 261 -19.33 -9.65 -1.91
N ASP A 262 -19.53 -9.32 -3.19
CA ASP A 262 -19.53 -10.27 -4.30
C ASP A 262 -18.11 -10.62 -4.79
N PHE A 263 -17.14 -9.75 -4.54
CA PHE A 263 -15.73 -9.97 -4.87
C PHE A 263 -14.80 -9.21 -3.93
N VAL A 264 -13.71 -9.86 -3.55
CA VAL A 264 -12.66 -9.28 -2.69
C VAL A 264 -11.33 -9.42 -3.41
N GLY A 265 -10.58 -8.32 -3.56
CA GLY A 265 -9.31 -8.36 -4.28
C GLY A 265 -8.42 -7.14 -4.10
N SER A 266 -7.15 -7.29 -4.47
CA SER A 266 -6.21 -6.15 -4.53
C SER A 266 -6.69 -5.08 -5.51
N THR A 267 -6.09 -3.89 -5.46
CA THR A 267 -6.39 -2.81 -6.40
C THR A 267 -6.37 -3.26 -7.86
N SER A 268 -5.30 -3.94 -8.28
CA SER A 268 -5.20 -4.48 -9.64
C SER A 268 -6.30 -5.51 -9.96
N ALA A 269 -6.73 -6.31 -8.98
CA ALA A 269 -7.80 -7.28 -9.16
C ALA A 269 -9.17 -6.59 -9.30
N LEU A 270 -9.43 -5.52 -8.55
CA LEU A 270 -10.64 -4.70 -8.68
C LEU A 270 -10.69 -4.00 -10.05
N ILE A 271 -9.56 -3.45 -10.52
CA ILE A 271 -9.46 -2.85 -11.86
C ILE A 271 -9.80 -3.89 -12.93
N LYS A 272 -9.19 -5.07 -12.87
CA LYS A 272 -9.47 -6.17 -13.81
C LYS A 272 -10.92 -6.66 -13.73
N TYR A 273 -11.52 -6.68 -12.55
CA TYR A 273 -12.93 -7.05 -12.39
C TYR A 273 -13.82 -6.08 -13.18
N VAL A 274 -13.58 -4.77 -13.02
CA VAL A 274 -14.35 -3.74 -13.73
C VAL A 274 -14.10 -3.82 -15.22
N GLU A 275 -12.84 -3.93 -15.67
CA GLU A 275 -12.47 -4.04 -17.08
C GLU A 275 -13.19 -5.21 -17.79
N ASN A 276 -13.28 -6.37 -17.14
CA ASN A 276 -13.88 -7.59 -17.70
C ASN A 276 -15.38 -7.72 -17.44
N ALA A 277 -16.00 -6.78 -16.71
CA ALA A 277 -17.42 -6.82 -16.45
C ALA A 277 -18.22 -6.54 -17.74
N PRO A 278 -19.37 -7.20 -17.96
CA PRO A 278 -20.24 -6.90 -19.09
C PRO A 278 -20.70 -5.44 -19.10
N GLU A 279 -21.00 -4.92 -20.29
CA GLU A 279 -21.64 -3.60 -20.44
C GLU A 279 -22.91 -3.50 -19.58
N ASN A 280 -23.21 -2.30 -19.10
CA ASN A 280 -24.32 -1.98 -18.21
C ASN A 280 -24.30 -2.64 -16.82
N THR A 281 -23.27 -3.43 -16.49
CA THR A 281 -23.11 -3.98 -15.14
C THR A 281 -23.02 -2.85 -14.12
N ARG A 282 -23.82 -2.95 -13.06
CA ARG A 282 -23.77 -2.02 -11.93
C ARG A 282 -22.80 -2.54 -10.87
N ILE A 283 -21.79 -1.73 -10.55
CA ILE A 283 -20.69 -2.12 -9.66
C ILE A 283 -20.51 -1.04 -8.62
N ALA A 284 -20.60 -1.38 -7.34
CA ALA A 284 -20.14 -0.52 -6.24
C ALA A 284 -18.79 -1.00 -5.74
N ILE A 285 -17.84 -0.07 -5.60
CA ILE A 285 -16.46 -0.39 -5.25
C ILE A 285 -16.12 0.20 -3.87
N GLY A 286 -15.65 -0.65 -2.96
CA GLY A 286 -15.13 -0.29 -1.63
C GLY A 286 -13.61 -0.24 -1.60
N THR A 287 -13.04 0.87 -2.09
CA THR A 287 -11.60 1.18 -2.00
C THR A 287 -11.37 2.69 -2.10
N ASP A 288 -10.14 3.16 -2.31
CA ASP A 288 -9.81 4.58 -2.46
C ASP A 288 -10.61 5.29 -3.58
N ASN A 289 -11.16 6.46 -3.26
CA ASN A 289 -12.07 7.19 -4.14
C ASN A 289 -11.41 7.75 -5.40
N ASN A 290 -10.12 8.07 -5.41
CA ASN A 290 -9.45 8.52 -6.62
C ASN A 290 -9.50 7.42 -7.69
N LEU A 291 -9.30 6.16 -7.27
CA LEU A 291 -9.41 5.02 -8.18
C LEU A 291 -10.85 4.81 -8.64
N VAL A 292 -11.82 4.84 -7.72
CA VAL A 292 -13.23 4.60 -8.08
C VAL A 292 -13.74 5.68 -9.04
N GLY A 293 -13.39 6.94 -8.81
CA GLY A 293 -13.68 8.05 -9.71
C GLY A 293 -13.09 7.81 -11.11
N ARG A 294 -11.79 7.48 -11.18
CA ARG A 294 -11.15 7.14 -12.44
C ARG A 294 -11.80 5.98 -13.17
N LEU A 295 -12.16 4.90 -12.47
CA LEU A 295 -12.81 3.73 -13.07
C LEU A 295 -14.19 4.08 -13.63
N LYS A 296 -14.93 4.95 -12.95
CA LYS A 296 -16.21 5.47 -13.43
C LYS A 296 -16.05 6.30 -14.71
N ASP A 297 -15.03 7.14 -14.80
CA ASP A 297 -14.79 7.97 -15.98
C ASP A 297 -14.19 7.16 -17.15
N THR A 298 -13.38 6.14 -16.84
CA THR A 298 -12.74 5.26 -17.84
C THR A 298 -13.73 4.28 -18.47
N TYR A 299 -14.71 3.80 -17.71
CA TYR A 299 -15.69 2.81 -18.17
C TYR A 299 -17.13 3.32 -18.05
N PRO A 300 -17.53 4.34 -18.85
CA PRO A 300 -18.86 4.93 -18.78
C PRO A 300 -19.97 3.95 -19.22
N ASP A 301 -19.61 2.91 -19.96
CA ASP A 301 -20.48 1.78 -20.33
C ASP A 301 -20.85 0.91 -19.11
N LYS A 302 -20.09 1.01 -18.03
CA LYS A 302 -20.31 0.32 -16.75
C LYS A 302 -20.84 1.32 -15.74
N ARG A 303 -21.83 0.91 -14.94
CA ARG A 303 -22.46 1.77 -13.93
C ARG A 303 -21.66 1.72 -12.64
N VAL A 304 -20.40 2.17 -12.68
CA VAL A 304 -19.48 2.19 -11.53
C VAL A 304 -19.90 3.26 -10.53
N MET A 305 -19.92 2.89 -9.25
CA MET A 305 -20.35 3.72 -8.13
C MET A 305 -19.42 3.53 -6.93
N PHE A 306 -19.38 4.52 -6.05
CA PHE A 306 -18.75 4.41 -4.74
C PHE A 306 -19.62 3.54 -3.82
N LEU A 307 -19.01 2.61 -3.07
CA LEU A 307 -19.73 1.87 -2.03
C LEU A 307 -20.21 2.81 -0.91
N ASN A 308 -19.36 3.75 -0.50
CA ASN A 308 -19.73 4.83 0.40
C ASN A 308 -19.46 6.18 -0.32
N PRO A 309 -20.47 6.96 -0.71
CA PRO A 309 -20.27 8.23 -1.40
C PRO A 309 -19.70 9.34 -0.47
N PHE A 310 -19.71 9.12 0.84
CA PHE A 310 -19.18 10.05 1.83
C PHE A 310 -17.78 9.66 2.31
N SER A 311 -17.19 8.59 1.77
CA SER A 311 -15.80 8.26 2.10
C SER A 311 -14.85 9.32 1.55
N CYS A 312 -13.69 9.45 2.18
CA CYS A 312 -12.60 10.28 1.69
C CYS A 312 -11.53 9.42 1.02
N ALA A 313 -10.91 9.95 -0.04
CA ALA A 313 -9.67 9.41 -0.57
C ALA A 313 -8.55 9.47 0.49
N CYS A 314 -7.52 8.64 0.32
CA CYS A 314 -6.37 8.62 1.21
C CYS A 314 -5.67 9.99 1.23
N ILE A 315 -5.80 10.70 2.37
CA ILE A 315 -5.20 12.03 2.54
C ILE A 315 -3.67 12.02 2.37
N LEU A 316 -3.01 10.91 2.73
CA LEU A 316 -1.55 10.77 2.65
C LEU A 316 -1.07 10.47 1.23
N MET A 317 -1.86 9.75 0.42
CA MET A 317 -1.62 9.64 -1.03
C MET A 317 -1.77 11.00 -1.70
N ASN A 318 -2.81 11.75 -1.33
CA ASN A 318 -3.13 13.07 -1.88
C ASN A 318 -2.16 14.19 -1.47
N ARG A 319 -1.19 13.91 -0.59
CA ARG A 319 -0.06 14.82 -0.33
C ARG A 319 0.84 14.99 -1.54
N ILE A 320 0.89 13.99 -2.42
CA ILE A 320 1.48 14.15 -3.73
C ILE A 320 0.46 14.89 -4.60
N ASP A 321 0.70 16.18 -4.81
CA ASP A 321 -0.10 17.08 -5.64
C ASP A 321 0.76 17.81 -6.68
N LEU A 322 0.13 18.63 -7.52
CA LEU A 322 0.81 19.36 -8.58
C LEU A 322 1.93 20.27 -8.02
N PRO A 323 1.71 21.06 -6.94
CA PRO A 323 2.78 21.86 -6.35
C PRO A 323 4.01 21.06 -5.94
N HIS A 324 3.84 19.94 -5.22
CA HIS A 324 4.97 19.10 -4.80
C HIS A 324 5.69 18.47 -5.99
N LEU A 325 4.94 17.99 -6.99
CA LEU A 325 5.52 17.39 -8.18
C LEU A 325 6.25 18.44 -9.03
N ALA A 326 5.65 19.59 -9.30
CA ALA A 326 6.25 20.67 -10.07
C ALA A 326 7.55 21.18 -9.41
N TRP A 327 7.52 21.38 -8.09
CA TRP A 327 8.72 21.74 -7.34
C TRP A 327 9.79 20.67 -7.42
N THR A 328 9.42 19.39 -7.28
CA THR A 328 10.36 18.26 -7.44
C THR A 328 11.01 18.28 -8.82
N MET A 329 10.23 18.46 -9.89
CA MET A 329 10.74 18.51 -11.25
C MET A 329 11.69 19.69 -11.47
N ASP A 330 11.38 20.87 -10.93
CA ASP A 330 12.29 22.04 -10.99
C ASP A 330 13.60 21.80 -10.24
N GLN A 331 13.56 21.15 -9.09
CA GLN A 331 14.76 20.80 -8.33
C GLN A 331 15.65 19.86 -9.17
N LEU A 332 15.06 18.87 -9.83
CA LEU A 332 15.77 17.98 -10.73
C LEU A 332 16.35 18.72 -11.95
N ALA A 333 15.57 19.57 -12.60
CA ALA A 333 16.02 20.38 -13.74
C ALA A 333 17.18 21.33 -13.36
N ALA A 334 17.20 21.81 -12.12
CA ALA A 334 18.29 22.63 -11.56
C ALA A 334 19.53 21.80 -11.15
N GLY A 335 19.57 20.50 -11.43
CA GLY A 335 20.68 19.61 -11.09
C GLY A 335 20.74 19.21 -9.61
N ARG A 336 19.67 19.45 -8.83
CA ARG A 336 19.57 19.01 -7.43
C ARG A 336 19.00 17.60 -7.37
N SER A 337 19.21 16.90 -6.25
CA SER A 337 18.76 15.53 -6.07
C SER A 337 17.26 15.39 -5.76
N GLY A 338 16.62 16.45 -5.26
CA GLY A 338 15.29 16.36 -4.67
C GLY A 338 15.30 15.58 -3.35
N HIS A 339 14.14 15.06 -2.96
CA HIS A 339 13.98 14.23 -1.77
C HIS A 339 14.26 12.76 -2.08
N VAL A 340 15.54 12.41 -2.12
CA VAL A 340 15.99 11.03 -2.33
C VAL A 340 15.69 10.21 -1.07
N ILE A 341 15.02 9.08 -1.27
CA ILE A 341 14.82 8.06 -0.26
C ILE A 341 16.04 7.14 -0.27
N THR A 342 16.57 6.84 0.91
CA THR A 342 17.73 5.95 1.06
C THR A 342 17.52 5.06 2.26
N VAL A 343 17.59 3.76 2.04
CA VAL A 343 17.56 2.72 3.07
C VAL A 343 18.99 2.26 3.33
N ASP A 344 19.41 2.20 4.60
CA ASP A 344 20.76 1.76 4.94
C ASP A 344 21.01 0.31 4.49
N SER A 345 22.26 -0.02 4.18
CA SER A 345 22.63 -1.30 3.56
C SER A 345 22.25 -2.52 4.40
N GLN A 346 22.29 -2.42 5.73
CA GLN A 346 21.92 -3.52 6.62
C GLN A 346 20.41 -3.74 6.60
N THR A 347 19.62 -2.68 6.71
CA THR A 347 18.16 -2.74 6.59
C THR A 347 17.76 -3.24 5.21
N ALA A 348 18.34 -2.70 4.15
CA ALA A 348 18.06 -3.10 2.76
C ALA A 348 18.35 -4.59 2.53
N PHE A 349 19.48 -5.10 3.03
CA PHE A 349 19.83 -6.52 2.90
C PHE A 349 18.77 -7.46 3.48
N TRP A 350 18.31 -7.20 4.72
CA TRP A 350 17.31 -8.06 5.35
C TRP A 350 15.91 -7.85 4.78
N ALA A 351 15.54 -6.61 4.46
CA ALA A 351 14.27 -6.32 3.82
C ALA A 351 14.17 -7.00 2.45
N LYS A 352 15.26 -6.96 1.67
CA LYS A 352 15.37 -7.67 0.39
C LYS A 352 15.18 -9.18 0.58
N LYS A 353 15.73 -9.82 1.61
CA LYS A 353 15.46 -11.24 1.89
C LYS A 353 13.97 -11.55 2.11
N ALA A 354 13.26 -10.70 2.86
CA ALA A 354 11.81 -10.88 3.07
C ALA A 354 11.02 -10.72 1.76
N LEU A 355 11.38 -9.73 0.95
CA LEU A 355 10.75 -9.43 -0.34
C LEU A 355 11.08 -10.48 -1.41
N SER A 356 12.33 -10.90 -1.56
CA SER A 356 12.75 -11.96 -2.49
C SER A 356 12.02 -13.26 -2.20
N ARG A 357 11.92 -13.66 -0.92
CA ARG A 357 11.15 -14.84 -0.52
C ARG A 357 9.67 -14.73 -0.93
N MET A 358 9.06 -13.55 -0.74
CA MET A 358 7.68 -13.31 -1.19
C MET A 358 7.58 -13.48 -2.71
N LEU A 359 8.52 -12.92 -3.48
CA LEU A 359 8.52 -13.00 -4.93
C LEU A 359 8.70 -14.43 -5.43
N GLU A 360 9.67 -15.18 -4.90
CA GLU A 360 9.91 -16.59 -5.21
C GLU A 360 8.68 -17.45 -4.94
N LEU A 361 8.00 -17.21 -3.81
CA LEU A 361 6.76 -17.91 -3.46
C LEU A 361 5.57 -17.45 -4.29
N SER A 362 5.64 -16.34 -5.01
CA SER A 362 4.52 -15.80 -5.80
C SER A 362 4.51 -16.27 -7.26
N VAL A 363 5.60 -16.87 -7.74
CA VAL A 363 5.73 -17.44 -9.10
C VAL A 363 4.82 -18.64 -9.33
#